data_AF-A0A2U1RJ58-F1
#
_entry.id   AF-A0A2U1RJ58-F1
#
_cell.length_a   1.000
_cell.length_b   1.000
_cell.length_c   1.000
_cell.angle_alpha   90.00
_cell.angle_beta   90.00
_cell.angle_gamma   90.00
#
_symmetry.space_group_name_H-M   'P 1'
#
loop_
_entity.id
_entity.type
_entity.pdbx_description
1 polymer ?
#
loop_
_entity_poly.entity_id
_entity_poly.type
_entity_poly.pdbx_seq_one_letter_code
_entity_poly.pdbx_strand_id
1 'polypeptide(L)'
;MEATLRVLSKLEQAGVMSRHAIDDAMAATFYAEPLLTFDLAVFVVLPQTRGGLLTLEPLSEALRARGYREEDECVNIEGVPVQ
;
A
#
# COMPACT_ATOMS: atom_id res chain seq x y z
N MET A 1 -1.19 0.80 12.22
CA MET A 1 -1.08 1.86 11.20
C MET A 1 0.33 2.45 11.07
N GLU A 2 0.98 2.97 12.12
CA GLU A 2 2.32 3.58 11.95
C GLU A 2 3.36 2.60 11.34
N ALA A 3 3.42 1.37 11.85
CA ALA A 3 4.31 0.32 11.32
C ALA A 3 4.00 0.03 9.84
N THR A 4 2.71 -0.08 9.48
CA THR A 4 2.23 -0.21 8.11
C THR A 4 2.72 0.92 7.21
N LEU A 5 2.53 2.18 7.61
CA LEU A 5 2.99 3.34 6.83
C LEU A 5 4.52 3.35 6.67
N ARG A 6 5.27 2.92 7.69
CA ARG A 6 6.74 2.78 7.58
C ARG A 6 7.14 1.74 6.53
N VAL A 7 6.37 0.66 6.37
CA VAL A 7 6.60 -0.33 5.30
C VAL A 7 6.34 0.30 3.93
N LEU A 8 5.24 1.04 3.76
CA LEU A 8 4.94 1.75 2.51
C LEU A 8 6.04 2.75 2.15
N SER A 9 6.51 3.56 3.11
CA SER A 9 7.66 4.46 2.88
C SER A 9 8.95 3.71 2.52
N LYS A 10 9.19 2.51 3.06
CA LYS A 10 10.35 1.69 2.68
C LYS A 10 10.23 1.17 1.25
N LEU A 11 9.02 0.88 0.77
CA LEU A 11 8.78 0.48 -0.63
C LEU A 11 9.03 1.64 -1.58
N GLU A 12 8.62 2.86 -1.20
CA GLU A 12 8.97 4.09 -1.95
C GLU A 12 10.48 4.31 -2.01
N GLN A 13 11.16 4.24 -0.86
CA GLN A 13 12.61 4.42 -0.78
C GLN A 13 13.39 3.36 -1.59
N ALA A 14 12.83 2.15 -1.68
CA ALA A 14 13.38 1.07 -2.50
C ALA A 14 13.05 1.20 -4.00
N GLY A 15 12.27 2.21 -4.41
CA GLY A 15 11.88 2.44 -5.80
C GLY A 15 10.85 1.45 -6.35
N VAL A 16 10.20 0.67 -5.48
CA VAL A 16 9.14 -0.28 -5.88
C VAL A 16 7.90 0.50 -6.37
N MET A 17 7.63 1.63 -5.73
CA MET A 17 6.66 2.62 -6.17
C MET A 17 7.28 4.02 -6.03
N SER A 18 6.79 4.97 -6.82
CA SER A 18 7.31 6.34 -6.81
C SER A 18 6.74 7.15 -5.64
N ARG A 19 5.44 6.98 -5.39
CA ARG A 19 4.67 7.66 -4.34
C ARG A 19 3.44 6.84 -3.96
N HIS A 20 2.95 7.04 -2.74
CA HIS A 20 1.63 6.60 -2.30
C HIS A 20 0.83 7.73 -1.63
N ALA A 21 -0.49 7.54 -1.58
CA ALA A 21 -1.41 8.38 -0.81
C ALA A 21 -2.43 7.47 -0.10
N ILE A 22 -2.77 7.82 1.14
CA ILE A 22 -3.88 7.19 1.86
C ILE A 22 -5.19 7.65 1.23
N ASP A 23 -6.09 6.71 0.97
CA ASP A 23 -7.41 6.94 0.42
C ASP A 23 -8.53 6.55 1.41
N ASP A 24 -9.77 6.68 0.96
CA ASP A 24 -11.00 6.21 1.60
C ASP A 24 -11.31 6.86 2.96
N ALA A 25 -12.25 6.29 3.72
CA ALA A 25 -12.69 6.75 5.03
C ALA A 25 -11.54 6.88 6.06
N MET A 26 -10.45 6.12 5.88
CA MET A 26 -9.23 6.29 6.66
C MET A 26 -8.58 7.65 6.41
N ALA A 27 -8.54 8.14 5.18
CA ALA A 27 -8.10 9.50 4.87
C ALA A 27 -9.05 10.56 5.46
N ALA A 28 -10.37 10.31 5.43
CA ALA A 28 -11.36 11.23 5.98
C ALA A 28 -11.23 11.41 7.51
N THR A 29 -10.75 10.40 8.23
CA THR A 29 -10.57 10.43 9.70
C THR A 29 -9.57 11.50 10.16
N PHE A 30 -8.71 12.01 9.27
CA PHE A 30 -7.84 13.15 9.59
C PHE A 30 -8.60 14.49 9.71
N TYR A 31 -9.82 14.56 9.19
CA TYR A 31 -10.62 15.79 9.10
C TYR A 31 -12.02 15.66 9.72
N ALA A 32 -12.45 14.44 10.02
CA ALA A 32 -13.76 14.11 10.56
C ALA A 32 -13.64 13.21 11.80
N GLU A 33 -14.75 12.99 12.48
CA GLU A 33 -14.81 12.04 13.59
C GLU A 33 -14.49 10.62 13.13
N PRO A 34 -13.70 9.84 13.91
CA PRO A 34 -13.33 8.49 13.52
C PRO A 34 -14.56 7.59 13.40
N LEU A 35 -14.61 6.82 12.32
CA LEU A 35 -15.58 5.74 12.11
C LEU A 35 -14.85 4.41 11.89
N LEU A 36 -15.56 3.31 12.12
CA LEU A 36 -15.00 1.98 11.88
C LEU A 36 -14.79 1.76 10.39
N THR A 37 -13.54 1.51 10.00
CA THR A 37 -13.13 1.11 8.64
C THR A 37 -12.50 -0.28 8.72
N PHE A 38 -12.53 -1.03 7.61
CA PHE A 38 -12.04 -2.41 7.58
C PHE A 38 -10.56 -2.51 7.21
N ASP A 39 -10.13 -1.64 6.30
CA ASP A 39 -8.84 -1.68 5.64
C ASP A 39 -8.27 -0.27 5.44
N LEU A 40 -7.01 -0.25 4.98
CA LEU A 40 -6.31 0.95 4.57
C LEU A 40 -6.14 0.91 3.06
N ALA A 41 -6.99 1.62 2.33
CA ALA A 41 -6.82 1.82 0.90
C ALA A 41 -5.67 2.80 0.60
N VAL A 42 -4.81 2.44 -0.35
CA VAL A 42 -3.72 3.31 -0.81
C VAL A 42 -3.65 3.41 -2.33
N PHE A 43 -3.60 4.63 -2.85
CA PHE A 43 -3.20 4.84 -4.23
C PHE A 43 -1.68 4.81 -4.34
N VAL A 44 -1.16 4.09 -5.35
CA VAL A 44 0.27 4.00 -5.63
C VAL A 44 0.60 4.45 -7.05
N VAL A 45 1.70 5.17 -7.21
CA VAL A 45 2.26 5.52 -8.52
C VAL A 45 3.37 4.53 -8.87
N LEU A 46 3.10 3.64 -9.82
CA LEU A 46 4.09 2.66 -10.25
C LEU A 46 5.12 3.28 -11.22
N PRO A 47 6.39 2.82 -11.19
CA PRO A 47 7.40 3.25 -12.16
C PRO A 47 6.97 2.94 -13.59
N GLN A 48 7.20 3.87 -14.52
CA GLN A 48 6.87 3.69 -15.93
C GLN A 48 7.75 2.62 -16.57
N THR A 49 7.15 1.74 -17.38
CA THR A 49 7.89 0.75 -18.18
C THR A 49 8.04 1.25 -19.62
N ARG A 50 9.16 0.91 -20.27
CA ARG A 50 9.46 1.35 -21.66
C ARG A 50 8.45 0.84 -22.71
N GLY A 51 7.65 -0.17 -22.37
CA GLY A 51 6.63 -0.76 -23.26
C GLY A 51 5.20 -0.30 -22.99
N GLY A 52 4.96 0.59 -22.02
CA GLY A 52 3.63 1.09 -21.66
C GLY A 52 2.74 0.10 -20.89
N LEU A 53 3.09 -1.19 -20.85
CA LEU A 53 2.42 -2.19 -20.03
C LEU A 53 2.99 -2.19 -18.60
N LEU A 54 2.14 -1.91 -17.62
CA LEU A 54 2.47 -2.00 -16.20
C LEU A 54 2.02 -3.35 -15.63
N THR A 55 2.82 -3.91 -14.74
CA THR A 55 2.47 -5.11 -13.98
C THR A 55 2.59 -4.83 -12.49
N LEU A 56 1.80 -5.54 -11.67
CA LEU A 56 1.88 -5.47 -10.20
C LEU A 56 2.94 -6.43 -9.62
N GLU A 57 3.50 -7.31 -10.45
CA GLU A 57 4.44 -8.34 -10.01
C GLU A 57 5.62 -7.79 -9.21
N PRO A 58 6.29 -6.68 -9.60
CA PRO A 58 7.38 -6.11 -8.79
C PRO A 58 6.94 -5.69 -7.38
N LEU A 59 5.71 -5.18 -7.25
CA LEU A 59 5.15 -4.79 -5.95
C LEU A 59 4.82 -6.03 -5.12
N SER A 60 4.12 -7.01 -5.69
CA SER A 60 3.80 -8.27 -5.03
C SER A 60 5.06 -9.03 -4.60
N GLU A 61 6.10 -9.08 -5.43
CA GLU A 61 7.39 -9.68 -5.09
C GLU A 61 8.10 -8.95 -3.95
N ALA A 62 8.11 -7.61 -3.97
CA ALA A 62 8.71 -6.81 -2.91
C ALA A 62 8.01 -7.01 -1.56
N LEU A 63 6.69 -7.19 -1.56
CA LEU A 63 5.88 -7.50 -0.38
C LEU A 63 6.16 -8.93 0.12
N ARG A 64 6.15 -9.92 -0.79
CA ARG A 64 6.49 -11.32 -0.47
C ARG A 64 7.90 -11.48 0.09
N ALA A 65 8.88 -10.77 -0.46
CA ALA A 65 10.26 -10.77 0.03
C ALA A 65 10.38 -10.20 1.46
N ARG A 66 9.41 -9.39 1.90
CA ARG A 66 9.31 -8.85 3.27
C ARG A 66 8.44 -9.72 4.18
N GLY A 67 7.92 -10.84 3.68
CA GLY A 67 7.09 -11.78 4.44
C GLY A 67 5.60 -11.48 4.41
N TYR A 68 5.16 -10.45 3.67
CA TYR A 68 3.74 -10.13 3.52
C TYR A 68 3.14 -10.93 2.37
N ARG A 69 1.91 -11.43 2.55
CA ARG A 69 1.18 -12.21 1.55
C ARG A 69 -0.17 -11.57 1.28
N GLU A 70 -0.63 -11.76 0.05
CA GLU A 70 -1.99 -11.41 -0.35
C GLU A 70 -2.98 -12.30 0.43
N GLU A 71 -3.98 -11.67 1.04
CA GLU A 71 -5.13 -12.25 1.74
C GLU A 71 -6.38 -11.62 1.11
N ASP A 72 -7.07 -12.39 0.27
CA ASP A 72 -8.18 -11.92 -0.59
C ASP A 72 -7.78 -10.72 -1.46
N GLU A 73 -8.37 -9.55 -1.23
CA GLU A 73 -8.11 -8.31 -1.99
C GLU A 73 -7.08 -7.40 -1.31
N CYS A 74 -6.52 -7.83 -0.17
CA CYS A 74 -5.62 -7.04 0.65
C CYS A 74 -4.26 -7.72 0.82
N VAL A 75 -3.29 -6.96 1.30
CA VAL A 75 -2.05 -7.48 1.88
C VAL A 75 -2.04 -7.10 3.35
N ASN A 76 -1.90 -8.08 4.24
CA ASN A 76 -1.77 -7.79 5.67
C ASN A 76 -0.36 -7.27 5.98
N ILE A 77 -0.25 -5.98 6.26
CA ILE A 77 1.01 -5.31 6.55
C ILE A 77 0.97 -4.82 8.00
N GLU A 78 1.75 -5.48 8.86
CA GLU A 78 1.87 -5.15 10.28
C GLU A 78 0.51 -5.18 11.02
N GLY A 79 -0.36 -6.13 10.66
CA GLY A 79 -1.68 -6.31 11.27
C GLY A 79 -2.78 -5.41 10.70
N VAL A 80 -2.51 -4.67 9.64
CA VAL A 80 -3.49 -3.83 8.93
C VAL A 80 -3.70 -4.40 7.53
N PRO A 81 -4.95 -4.71 7.13
CA PRO A 81 -5.28 -5.01 5.75
C PRO A 81 -5.04 -3.77 4.89
N VAL A 82 -4.18 -3.87 3.87
CA VAL A 82 -3.88 -2.78 2.93
C VAL A 82 -4.37 -3.17 1.54
N GLN A 83 -5.19 -2.32 0.94
CA GLN A 83 -5.69 -2.46 -0.42
C GLN A 83 -4.95 -1.53 -1.38
#